data_AF-A0A9P6QV07-F1
#
_entry.id   AF-A0A9P6QV07-F1
#
_cell.length_a   1.000
_cell.length_b   1.000
_cell.length_c   1.000
_cell.angle_alpha   90.00
_cell.angle_beta   90.00
_cell.angle_gamma   90.00
#
_symmetry.space_group_name_H-M   'P 1'
#
loop_
_entity.id
_entity.type
_entity.pdbx_description
1 polymer ?
#
loop_
_entity_poly.entity_id
_entity_poly.type
_entity_poly.pdbx_seq_one_letter_code
_entity_poly.pdbx_strand_id
1 'polypeptide(L)'
;MCLKAVGPRRWISFVMIAWGGIMMCMAAVTNAAGLLAARFFLGVAECGLFPGVIYLFSLWYTRDELALRNGAFFSAATMAGAFGGLLAWLLARMEGVLGLH
;
A
#
# COMPACT_ATOMS: atom_id res chain seq x y z
N MET A 1 -5.55 -18.15 -12.21
CA MET A 1 -6.75 -18.99 -11.93
C MET A 1 -7.34 -18.73 -10.54
N CYS A 2 -6.56 -18.51 -9.47
CA CYS A 2 -7.10 -18.18 -8.13
C CYS A 2 -7.87 -16.85 -8.03
N LEU A 3 -7.60 -15.89 -8.92
CA LEU A 3 -8.28 -14.59 -8.98
C LEU A 3 -9.76 -14.66 -9.44
N LYS A 4 -10.16 -15.74 -10.13
CA LYS A 4 -11.54 -15.91 -10.63
C LYS A 4 -12.51 -16.46 -9.57
N ALA A 5 -11.98 -16.99 -8.46
CA ALA A 5 -12.75 -17.75 -7.47
C ALA A 5 -13.21 -16.92 -6.25
N VAL A 6 -12.48 -15.87 -5.86
CA VAL A 6 -12.70 -15.20 -4.55
C VAL A 6 -13.66 -14.00 -4.64
N GLY A 7 -13.96 -13.53 -5.84
CA GLY A 7 -14.77 -12.34 -6.05
C GLY A 7 -13.97 -11.06 -5.74
N PRO A 8 -13.98 -10.07 -6.64
CA PRO A 8 -13.13 -8.88 -6.56
C PRO A 8 -13.24 -8.14 -5.21
N ARG A 9 -14.44 -8.13 -4.60
CA ARG A 9 -14.70 -7.45 -3.32
C ARG A 9 -13.91 -8.02 -2.13
N ARG A 10 -13.73 -9.34 -2.05
CA ARG A 10 -13.01 -9.98 -0.93
C ARG A 10 -11.50 -9.89 -1.09
N TRP A 11 -11.02 -9.85 -2.34
CA TRP A 11 -9.58 -9.77 -2.64
C TRP A 11 -8.98 -8.44 -2.18
N ILE A 12 -9.66 -7.30 -2.43
CA ILE A 12 -9.18 -5.98 -1.96
C ILE A 12 -9.10 -5.93 -0.44
N SER A 13 -10.17 -6.37 0.23
CA SER A 13 -10.18 -6.35 1.70
C SER A 13 -9.07 -7.23 2.28
N PHE A 14 -8.81 -8.40 1.70
CA PHE A 14 -7.72 -9.27 2.14
C PHE A 14 -6.35 -8.62 1.94
N VAL A 15 -6.11 -8.02 0.77
CA VAL A 15 -4.85 -7.35 0.46
C VAL A 15 -4.63 -6.13 1.37
N MET A 16 -5.67 -5.34 1.63
CA MET A 16 -5.58 -4.16 2.51
C MET A 16 -5.33 -4.55 3.98
N ILE A 17 -5.95 -5.64 4.45
CA ILE A 17 -5.73 -6.18 5.80
C ILE A 17 -4.32 -6.76 5.92
N ALA A 18 -3.85 -7.51 4.93
CA ALA A 18 -2.49 -8.05 4.93
C ALA A 18 -1.44 -6.93 4.93
N TRP A 19 -1.61 -5.93 4.07
CA TRP A 19 -0.73 -4.76 4.00
C TRP A 19 -0.72 -3.97 5.31
N GLY A 20 -1.90 -3.66 5.87
CA GLY A 20 -2.03 -2.94 7.13
C GLY A 20 -1.46 -3.72 8.33
N GLY A 21 -1.66 -5.03 8.36
CA GLY A 21 -1.09 -5.92 9.38
C GLY A 21 0.44 -5.89 9.38
N ILE A 22 1.05 -5.96 8.21
CA ILE A 22 2.52 -5.90 8.08
C ILE A 22 3.05 -4.52 8.50
N MET A 23 2.36 -3.43 8.14
CA MET A 23 2.72 -2.08 8.58
C MET A 23 2.65 -1.92 10.12
N MET A 24 1.61 -2.46 10.76
CA MET A 24 1.50 -2.46 12.24
C MET A 24 2.62 -3.27 12.89
N CYS A 25 2.97 -4.44 12.33
CA CYS A 25 4.11 -5.22 12.80
C CYS A 25 5.44 -4.48 12.62
N MET A 26 5.61 -3.75 11.53
CA MET A 26 6.82 -2.97 11.26
C MET A 26 6.98 -1.79 12.23
N ALA A 27 5.88 -1.17 12.66
CA ALA A 27 5.89 -0.09 13.65
C ALA A 27 6.31 -0.56 15.06
N ALA A 28 6.02 -1.81 15.42
CA ALA A 28 6.34 -2.37 16.74
C ALA A 28 7.77 -2.98 16.83
N VAL A 29 8.45 -3.15 15.69
CA VAL A 29 9.75 -3.80 15.63
C VAL A 29 10.88 -2.78 15.79
N THR A 30 11.71 -2.98 16.81
CA THR A 30 12.94 -2.20 17.07
C THR A 30 14.22 -2.93 16.66
N ASN A 31 14.10 -4.18 16.20
CA ASN A 31 15.24 -5.04 15.83
C ASN A 31 15.50 -5.06 14.31
N ALA A 32 16.77 -4.94 13.91
CA ALA A 32 17.18 -4.94 12.50
C ALA A 32 16.73 -6.21 11.73
N ALA A 33 16.82 -7.38 12.37
CA ALA A 33 16.36 -8.64 11.79
C ALA A 33 14.84 -8.68 11.60
N GLY A 34 14.07 -8.11 12.54
CA GLY A 34 12.62 -8.02 12.42
C GLY A 34 12.19 -7.06 11.31
N LEU A 35 12.96 -6.00 11.09
CA LEU A 35 12.69 -5.01 10.05
C LEU A 35 12.91 -5.61 8.65
N LEU A 36 13.96 -6.41 8.48
CA LEU A 36 14.20 -7.21 7.27
C LEU A 36 13.11 -8.26 7.03
N ALA A 37 12.67 -8.97 8.07
CA ALA A 37 11.58 -9.93 7.96
C ALA A 37 10.26 -9.24 7.55
N ALA A 38 9.92 -8.11 8.17
CA ALA A 38 8.73 -7.32 7.81
C ALA A 38 8.79 -6.85 6.35
N ARG A 39 9.96 -6.42 5.84
CA ARG A 39 10.13 -6.07 4.42
C ARG A 39 9.94 -7.26 3.49
N PHE A 40 10.41 -8.45 3.87
CA PHE A 40 10.21 -9.67 3.09
C PHE A 40 8.73 -10.01 2.96
N PHE A 41 7.98 -10.00 4.08
CA PHE A 41 6.53 -10.22 4.06
C PHE A 41 5.78 -9.12 3.30
N LEU A 42 6.23 -7.86 3.39
CA LEU A 42 5.68 -6.75 2.60
C LEU A 42 5.85 -7.01 1.10
N GLY A 43 7.03 -7.42 0.66
CA GLY A 43 7.30 -7.74 -0.75
C GLY A 43 6.45 -8.90 -1.27
N VAL A 44 6.26 -9.95 -0.45
CA VAL A 44 5.36 -11.07 -0.77
C VAL A 44 3.90 -10.59 -0.91
N ALA A 45 3.46 -9.67 -0.04
CA ALA A 45 2.12 -9.08 -0.12
C ALA A 45 1.95 -8.15 -1.35
N GLU A 46 2.98 -7.36 -1.69
CA GLU A 46 2.97 -6.46 -2.85
C GLU A 46 2.94 -7.21 -4.19
N CYS A 47 3.60 -8.36 -4.29
CA CYS A 47 3.55 -9.22 -5.48
C CYS A 47 2.12 -9.63 -5.87
N GLY A 48 1.19 -9.73 -4.91
CA GLY A 48 -0.23 -10.03 -5.15
C GLY A 48 -1.10 -8.79 -5.41
N LEU A 49 -0.61 -7.61 -5.05
CA LEU A 49 -1.37 -6.35 -5.08
C LEU A 49 -1.49 -5.81 -6.51
N PHE A 50 -0.38 -5.77 -7.27
CA PHE A 50 -0.37 -5.28 -8.65
C PHE A 50 -1.29 -6.08 -9.60
N PRO A 51 -1.17 -7.42 -9.70
CA PRO A 51 -2.08 -8.21 -10.54
C PRO A 51 -3.52 -8.22 -9.98
N GLY A 52 -3.69 -8.09 -8.66
CA GLY A 52 -5.00 -8.02 -8.01
C GLY A 52 -5.79 -6.75 -8.34
N VAL A 53 -5.13 -5.59 -8.30
CA VAL A 53 -5.74 -4.28 -8.60
C VAL A 53 -6.09 -4.17 -10.10
N ILE A 54 -5.19 -4.59 -10.98
CA ILE A 54 -5.42 -4.57 -12.44
C ILE A 54 -6.59 -5.50 -12.83
N TYR A 55 -6.66 -6.69 -12.23
CA TYR A 55 -7.77 -7.63 -12.46
C TYR A 55 -9.12 -7.05 -12.01
N LEU A 56 -9.12 -6.27 -10.93
CA LEU A 56 -10.32 -5.64 -10.41
C LEU A 56 -10.82 -4.49 -11.29
N PHE A 57 -9.90 -3.65 -11.77
CA PHE A 57 -10.24 -2.63 -12.76
C PHE A 57 -10.82 -3.23 -14.03
N SER A 58 -10.27 -4.36 -14.50
CA SER A 58 -10.78 -5.07 -15.69
C SER A 58 -12.17 -5.70 -15.51
N LEU A 59 -12.62 -5.97 -14.28
CA LEU A 59 -13.97 -6.50 -14.03
C LEU A 59 -15.05 -5.42 -13.85
N TRP A 60 -14.66 -4.20 -13.46
CA TRP A 60 -15.59 -3.13 -13.12
C TRP A 60 -15.69 -2.04 -14.20
N TYR A 61 -14.73 -1.93 -15.13
CA TYR A 61 -14.69 -0.86 -16.13
C TYR A 61 -14.43 -1.34 -17.55
N THR A 62 -15.15 -0.73 -18.50
CA THR A 62 -14.96 -0.83 -19.94
C THR A 62 -13.60 -0.28 -20.36
N ARG A 63 -12.98 -0.84 -21.41
CA ARG A 63 -11.57 -0.56 -21.81
C ARG A 63 -11.26 0.93 -22.02
N ASP A 64 -12.24 1.71 -22.47
CA ASP A 64 -12.13 3.16 -22.69
C ASP A 64 -12.09 3.98 -21.38
N GLU A 65 -12.84 3.59 -20.35
CA GLU A 65 -12.94 4.33 -19.08
C GLU A 65 -11.85 3.93 -18.08
N LEU A 66 -11.27 2.74 -18.29
CA LEU A 66 -10.25 2.15 -17.42
C LEU A 66 -8.96 2.99 -17.43
N ALA A 67 -8.56 3.51 -18.60
CA ALA A 67 -7.36 4.34 -18.73
C ALA A 67 -7.47 5.66 -17.94
N LEU A 68 -8.62 6.33 -18.03
CA LEU A 68 -8.85 7.63 -17.39
C LEU A 68 -8.93 7.49 -15.85
N ARG A 69 -9.62 6.45 -15.37
CA ARG A 69 -9.72 6.15 -13.93
C ARG A 69 -8.42 5.64 -13.33
N ASN A 70 -7.66 4.82 -14.06
CA ASN A 70 -6.34 4.38 -13.61
C ASN A 70 -5.37 5.56 -13.56
N GLY A 71 -5.45 6.49 -14.52
CA GLY A 71 -4.70 7.75 -14.49
C GLY A 71 -5.03 8.61 -13.27
N ALA A 72 -6.32 8.73 -12.91
CA ALA A 72 -6.75 9.42 -11.69
C ALA A 72 -6.26 8.72 -10.40
N PHE A 73 -6.20 7.39 -10.39
CA PHE A 73 -5.66 6.64 -9.26
C PHE A 73 -4.14 6.84 -9.10
N PHE A 74 -3.39 6.83 -10.21
CA PHE A 74 -1.95 7.09 -10.20
C PHE A 74 -1.61 8.55 -9.83
N SER A 75 -2.43 9.51 -10.27
CA SER A 75 -2.25 10.91 -9.86
C SER A 75 -2.55 11.10 -8.37
N ALA A 76 -3.60 10.46 -7.85
CA ALA A 76 -3.90 10.43 -6.42
C ALA A 76 -2.78 9.73 -5.62
N ALA A 77 -2.20 8.64 -6.13
CA ALA A 77 -1.07 7.96 -5.50
C ALA A 77 0.17 8.86 -5.43
N THR A 78 0.48 9.58 -6.52
CA THR A 78 1.57 10.57 -6.57
C THR A 78 1.33 11.70 -5.58
N MET A 79 0.09 12.20 -5.53
CA MET A 79 -0.32 13.26 -4.61
C MET A 79 -0.19 12.81 -3.15
N ALA A 80 -0.69 11.62 -2.82
CA ALA A 80 -0.53 11.01 -1.50
C ALA A 80 0.95 10.81 -1.13
N GLY A 81 1.80 10.43 -2.09
CA GLY A 81 3.26 10.34 -1.89
C GLY A 81 3.90 11.70 -1.58
N ALA A 82 3.50 12.76 -2.29
CA ALA A 82 3.98 14.12 -2.04
C ALA A 82 3.56 14.62 -0.64
N PHE A 83 2.30 14.39 -0.25
CA PHE A 83 1.82 14.71 1.10
C PHE A 83 2.47 13.85 2.17
N GLY A 84 2.72 12.56 1.91
CA GLY A 84 3.40 11.65 2.83
C GLY A 84 4.85 12.07 3.08
N GLY A 85 5.57 12.49 2.03
CA GLY A 85 6.93 13.05 2.16
C GLY A 85 6.94 14.37 2.93
N LEU A 86 5.98 15.26 2.67
CA LEU A 86 5.82 16.52 3.40
C LEU A 86 5.50 16.28 4.89
N LEU A 87 4.61 15.34 5.19
CA LEU A 87 4.25 14.93 6.55
C LEU A 87 5.46 14.32 7.28
N ALA A 88 6.22 13.44 6.62
CA ALA A 88 7.44 12.87 7.21
C ALA A 88 8.49 13.95 7.52
N TRP A 89 8.65 14.93 6.64
CA TRP A 89 9.52 16.08 6.88
C TRP A 89 9.04 16.96 8.05
N LEU A 90 7.72 17.22 8.12
CA LEU A 90 7.13 17.96 9.25
C LEU A 90 7.32 17.22 10.57
N LEU A 91 7.10 15.91 10.60
CA LEU A 91 7.29 15.08 11.80
C LEU A 91 8.76 15.06 12.23
N ALA A 92 9.70 14.86 11.29
CA ALA A 92 11.14 14.90 11.57
C ALA A 92 11.62 16.27 12.07
N ARG A 93 10.98 17.37 11.62
CA ARG A 93 11.27 18.72 12.12
C ARG A 93 10.69 18.96 13.52
N MET A 94 9.57 18.31 13.86
CA MET A 94 8.93 18.36 15.18
C MET A 94 9.61 17.46 16.22
N GLU A 95 10.27 16.37 15.81
CA GLU A 95 11.11 15.53 16.69
C GLU A 95 12.27 16.33 17.34
N GLY A 96 12.74 17.40 16.69
CA GLY A 96 13.73 18.33 17.27
C GLY A 96 13.18 19.35 18.27
N VAL A 97 11.85 19.50 18.39
CA VAL A 97 11.20 20.50 19.29
C VAL A 97 10.72 19.85 20.59
N LEU A 98 10.61 18.52 20.65
CA LEU A 98 10.14 17.76 21.82
C LEU A 98 11.23 16.92 22.54
N GLY A 99 12.49 16.94 22.08
CA GLY A 99 13.63 16.46 22.87
C GLY A 99 13.64 14.95 23.17
N LEU A 100 13.21 14.10 22.24
CA LEU A 100 13.46 12.66 22.31
C LEU A 100 14.32 12.25 21.10
N HIS A 101 15.45 11.62 21.45
CA HIS A 101 16.64 11.37 20.63
C HIS A 101 16.39 10.60 19.33
#